data_AF-A0A0E0NPS6-F1
#
_entry.id   AF-A0A0E0NPS6-F1
#
_cell.length_a   1.000
_cell.length_b   1.000
_cell.length_c   1.000
_cell.angle_alpha   90.00
_cell.angle_beta   90.00
_cell.angle_gamma   90.00
#
_symmetry.space_group_name_H-M   'P 1'
#
loop_
_entity.id
_entity.type
_entity.pdbx_description
1 polymer ?
#
loop_
_entity_poly.entity_id
_entity_poly.type
_entity_poly.pdbx_seq_one_letter_code
_entity_poly.pdbx_strand_id
1 'polypeptide(L)'
;MATPANATTFSGEVWAELRLADSSDVPHIHALIHQMAEFELLTDLFAATHELLTSTLFPSPPRPPFTSFTALILDLSPSPLPASGPSTIASHCLDLSASPLADPEAAAFASPRGGGRVTAGFVICFPNYSTFLSKPGLYVEDIFVRAPWRRRGLGRMMLSAVAGKAAELGMGRVEWCVLDWNKNAIDFYEGMGAEVLPQWRICRLTGAALDKYKGNQEEGGGSKAAE
;
A
#
# COMPACT_ATOMS: atom_id res chain seq x y z
N MET A 1 -13.91 -14.32 24.09
CA MET A 1 -12.69 -13.51 24.25
C MET A 1 -13.11 -12.18 24.83
N ALA A 2 -12.53 -11.78 25.97
CA ALA A 2 -12.85 -10.48 26.57
C ALA A 2 -12.38 -9.36 25.64
N THR A 3 -13.26 -8.38 25.38
CA THR A 3 -12.89 -7.14 24.70
C THR A 3 -11.75 -6.49 25.51
N PRO A 4 -10.59 -6.15 24.90
CA PRO A 4 -9.55 -5.44 25.64
C PRO A 4 -10.15 -4.13 26.16
N ALA A 5 -9.87 -3.81 27.43
CA ALA A 5 -10.55 -2.75 28.20
C ALA A 5 -10.39 -1.32 27.63
N ASN A 6 -9.67 -1.14 26.52
CA ASN A 6 -9.34 0.16 25.89
C ASN A 6 -9.74 0.25 24.41
N ALA A 7 -10.63 -0.60 23.89
CA ALA A 7 -11.04 -0.53 22.48
C ALA A 7 -11.93 0.70 22.21
N THR A 8 -11.60 1.46 21.16
CA THR A 8 -12.44 2.58 20.71
C THR A 8 -13.59 2.03 19.90
N THR A 9 -14.82 2.40 20.26
CA THR A 9 -16.02 1.98 19.53
C THR A 9 -16.44 3.04 18.52
N PHE A 10 -16.62 2.62 17.28
CA PHE A 10 -17.13 3.41 16.17
C PHE A 10 -18.57 2.99 15.87
N SER A 11 -19.46 3.96 15.69
CA SER A 11 -20.89 3.75 15.44
C SER A 11 -21.47 4.90 14.65
N GLY A 12 -22.65 4.71 14.03
CA GLY A 12 -23.25 5.71 13.17
C GLY A 12 -22.42 5.93 11.90
N GLU A 13 -22.39 7.16 11.40
CA GLU A 13 -21.60 7.51 10.22
C GLU A 13 -20.10 7.57 10.55
N VAL A 14 -19.29 6.94 9.72
CA VAL A 14 -17.82 7.02 9.78
C VAL A 14 -17.31 7.43 8.41
N TRP A 15 -16.57 8.54 8.38
CA TRP A 15 -16.06 9.14 7.15
C TRP A 15 -14.68 8.61 6.85
N ALA A 16 -14.55 7.96 5.70
CA ALA A 16 -13.31 7.42 5.18
C ALA A 16 -12.70 8.37 4.15
N GLU A 17 -11.40 8.60 4.28
CA GLU A 17 -10.59 9.38 3.34
C GLU A 17 -9.35 8.57 2.97
N LEU A 18 -9.19 8.32 1.67
CA LEU A 18 -7.95 7.87 1.09
C LEU A 18 -7.19 9.10 0.60
N ARG A 19 -5.98 9.31 1.13
CA ARG A 19 -5.15 10.47 0.81
C ARG A 19 -3.72 10.08 0.50
N LEU A 20 -3.00 10.96 -0.19
CA LEU A 20 -1.54 10.88 -0.28
C LEU A 20 -0.93 10.88 1.12
N ALA A 21 0.03 9.96 1.32
CA ALA A 21 0.85 9.93 2.50
C ALA A 21 1.92 11.03 2.44
N ASP A 22 2.41 11.47 3.60
CA ASP A 22 3.64 12.24 3.74
C ASP A 22 4.59 11.59 4.76
N SER A 23 5.75 12.20 4.98
CA SER A 23 6.77 11.64 5.87
C SER A 23 6.31 11.45 7.33
N SER A 24 5.28 12.18 7.77
CA SER A 24 4.69 11.98 9.12
C SER A 24 3.92 10.67 9.24
N ASP A 25 3.53 10.05 8.12
CA ASP A 25 2.82 8.77 8.09
C ASP A 25 3.78 7.57 8.18
N VAL A 26 5.11 7.75 8.06
CA VAL A 26 6.09 6.65 8.04
C VAL A 26 5.94 5.66 9.20
N PRO A 27 5.77 6.10 10.47
CA PRO A 27 5.56 5.15 11.56
C PRO A 27 4.30 4.29 11.40
N HIS A 28 3.23 4.87 10.83
CA HIS A 28 1.98 4.15 10.58
C HIS A 28 2.10 3.19 9.40
N ILE A 29 2.76 3.62 8.31
CA ILE A 29 3.05 2.75 7.16
C ILE A 29 3.88 1.55 7.62
N HIS A 30 4.94 1.78 8.40
CA HIS A 30 5.77 0.71 8.94
C HIS A 30 4.98 -0.29 9.79
N ALA A 31 4.18 0.21 10.74
CA ALA A 31 3.34 -0.62 11.58
C ALA A 31 2.29 -1.41 10.77
N LEU A 32 1.70 -0.81 9.73
CA LEU A 32 0.75 -1.49 8.85
C LEU A 32 1.41 -2.57 7.99
N ILE A 33 2.62 -2.34 7.47
CA ILE A 33 3.37 -3.37 6.74
C ILE A 33 3.72 -4.53 7.69
N HIS A 34 4.07 -4.24 8.95
CA HIS A 34 4.29 -5.29 9.94
C HIS A 34 3.01 -6.11 10.20
N GLN A 35 1.86 -5.47 10.43
CA GLN A 35 0.58 -6.17 10.60
C GLN A 35 0.18 -7.00 9.37
N MET A 36 0.50 -6.51 8.17
CA MET A 36 0.31 -7.26 6.94
C MET A 36 1.21 -8.50 6.88
N ALA A 37 2.49 -8.36 7.23
CA ALA A 37 3.42 -9.48 7.32
C ALA A 37 2.97 -10.52 8.36
N GLU A 38 2.44 -10.10 9.51
CA GLU A 38 1.83 -11.01 10.51
C GLU A 38 0.62 -11.75 9.92
N PHE A 39 -0.27 -11.03 9.23
CA PHE A 39 -1.45 -11.61 8.62
C PHE A 39 -1.11 -12.64 7.52
N GLU A 40 -0.02 -12.41 6.79
CA GLU A 40 0.45 -13.30 5.72
C GLU A 40 1.42 -14.39 6.20
N LEU A 41 1.78 -14.41 7.49
CA LEU A 41 2.79 -15.30 8.07
C LEU A 41 4.18 -15.12 7.44
N LEU A 42 4.54 -13.88 7.13
CA LEU A 42 5.78 -13.47 6.46
C LEU A 42 6.65 -12.53 7.30
N THR A 43 6.48 -12.51 8.63
CA THR A 43 7.27 -11.65 9.53
C THR A 43 8.77 -11.88 9.43
N ASP A 44 9.21 -13.09 9.09
CA ASP A 44 10.63 -13.42 8.90
C ASP A 44 11.27 -12.67 7.71
N LEU A 45 10.45 -12.17 6.78
CA LEU A 45 10.90 -11.35 5.65
C LEU A 45 10.86 -9.85 5.94
N PHE A 46 10.28 -9.43 7.07
CA PHE A 46 10.10 -8.03 7.40
C PHE A 46 11.41 -7.39 7.86
N ALA A 47 12.06 -6.66 6.94
CA ALA A 47 13.29 -5.92 7.18
C ALA A 47 13.13 -4.40 7.02
N ALA A 48 11.90 -3.93 6.78
CA ALA A 48 11.63 -2.50 6.59
C ALA A 48 11.95 -1.71 7.86
N THR A 49 12.55 -0.53 7.71
CA THR A 49 12.81 0.42 8.80
C THR A 49 12.22 1.78 8.45
N HIS A 50 12.00 2.63 9.46
CA HIS A 50 11.53 4.00 9.22
C HIS A 50 12.47 4.79 8.29
N GLU A 51 13.78 4.61 8.41
CA GLU A 51 14.78 5.28 7.57
C GLU A 51 14.71 4.83 6.12
N LEU A 52 14.62 3.51 5.88
CA LEU A 52 14.49 2.96 4.53
C LEU A 52 13.17 3.38 3.86
N LEU A 53 12.07 3.35 4.61
CA LEU A 53 10.78 3.83 4.09
C LEU A 53 10.80 5.32 3.79
N THR A 54 11.40 6.14 4.67
CA THR A 54 11.51 7.59 4.46
C THR A 54 12.30 7.90 3.19
N SER A 55 13.50 7.33 3.06
CA SER A 55 14.39 7.57 1.91
C SER A 55 13.81 7.08 0.58
N THR A 56 13.00 6.02 0.60
CA THR A 56 12.42 5.42 -0.62
C THR A 56 11.10 6.09 -1.01
N LEU A 57 10.16 6.23 -0.07
CA LEU A 57 8.81 6.73 -0.33
C LEU A 57 8.71 8.25 -0.31
N PHE A 58 9.59 8.93 0.44
CA PHE A 58 9.55 10.38 0.65
C PHE A 58 10.92 11.03 0.40
N PRO A 59 11.52 10.86 -0.80
CA PRO A 59 12.82 11.44 -1.11
C PRO A 59 12.78 12.97 -1.10
N SER A 60 13.94 13.59 -0.88
CA SER A 60 14.13 15.03 -1.01
C SER A 60 15.09 15.32 -2.19
N PRO A 61 14.66 16.05 -3.24
CA PRO A 61 13.34 16.67 -3.42
C PRO A 61 12.21 15.66 -3.69
N PRO A 62 10.95 16.00 -3.35
CA PRO A 62 9.82 15.11 -3.55
C PRO A 62 9.56 14.86 -5.04
N ARG A 63 9.15 13.63 -5.35
CA ARG A 63 8.79 13.22 -6.72
C ARG A 63 7.27 13.26 -6.90
N PRO A 64 6.75 13.50 -8.12
CA PRO A 64 5.32 13.53 -8.32
C PRO A 64 4.66 12.17 -8.03
N PRO A 65 3.48 12.14 -7.39
CA PRO A 65 2.79 10.89 -7.11
C PRO A 65 2.31 10.23 -8.41
N PHE A 66 2.15 8.91 -8.37
CA PHE A 66 1.77 8.02 -9.49
C PHE A 66 2.75 7.97 -10.67
N THR A 67 3.74 8.85 -10.74
CA THR A 67 4.91 8.75 -11.65
C THR A 67 6.19 8.37 -10.90
N SER A 68 6.07 8.05 -9.62
CA SER A 68 7.12 7.53 -8.75
C SER A 68 6.49 6.66 -7.64
N PHE A 69 7.30 6.11 -6.73
CA PHE A 69 6.78 5.41 -5.55
C PHE A 69 5.78 6.31 -4.80
N THR A 70 4.59 5.77 -4.56
CA THR A 70 3.47 6.51 -4.00
C THR A 70 2.83 5.67 -2.90
N ALA A 71 2.74 6.25 -1.72
CA ALA A 71 1.99 5.69 -0.60
C ALA A 71 0.68 6.47 -0.38
N LEU A 72 -0.40 5.75 -0.14
CA LEU A 72 -1.70 6.29 0.25
C LEU A 72 -2.06 5.80 1.64
N ILE A 73 -2.66 6.66 2.45
CA ILE A 73 -3.21 6.32 3.78
C ILE A 73 -4.73 6.38 3.71
N LEU A 74 -5.36 5.36 4.28
CA LEU A 74 -6.78 5.35 4.58
C LEU A 74 -7.00 5.81 6.03
N ASP A 75 -7.50 7.02 6.19
CA ASP A 75 -7.95 7.56 7.47
C ASP A 75 -9.46 7.37 7.64
N LEU A 76 -9.90 7.08 8.86
CA LEU A 76 -11.31 6.99 9.25
C LEU A 76 -11.59 7.97 10.38
N SER A 77 -12.69 8.71 10.26
CA SER A 77 -13.12 9.72 11.21
C SER A 77 -14.53 9.43 11.73
N PRO A 78 -14.79 9.55 13.04
CA PRO A 78 -16.14 9.51 13.60
C PRO A 78 -16.88 10.86 13.46
N SER A 79 -16.26 11.84 12.82
CA SER A 79 -16.84 13.16 12.53
C SER A 79 -16.68 13.49 11.04
N PRO A 80 -17.58 14.30 10.45
CA PRO A 80 -17.45 14.73 9.06
C PRO A 80 -16.07 15.29 8.75
N LEU A 81 -15.46 14.78 7.68
CA LEU A 81 -14.20 15.29 7.19
C LEU A 81 -14.41 16.63 6.48
N PRO A 82 -13.45 17.57 6.56
CA PRO A 82 -13.49 18.79 5.76
C PRO A 82 -13.53 18.44 4.26
N ALA A 83 -13.95 19.40 3.42
CA ALA A 83 -13.97 19.23 1.98
C ALA A 83 -12.61 18.72 1.46
N SER A 84 -12.64 17.77 0.53
CA SER A 84 -11.48 17.06 -0.01
C SER A 84 -10.31 18.00 -0.26
N GLY A 85 -9.22 17.79 0.47
CA GLY A 85 -8.00 18.56 0.32
C GLY A 85 -7.25 18.17 -0.96
N PRO A 86 -6.16 18.88 -1.31
CA PRO A 86 -5.39 18.58 -2.52
C PRO A 86 -4.73 17.19 -2.49
N SER A 87 -4.57 16.59 -1.30
CA SER A 87 -4.04 15.24 -1.13
C SER A 87 -5.10 14.14 -1.13
N THR A 88 -6.39 14.48 -1.06
CA THR A 88 -7.48 13.52 -1.02
C THR A 88 -7.67 12.88 -2.39
N ILE A 89 -7.60 11.55 -2.44
CA ILE A 89 -7.79 10.76 -3.66
C ILE A 89 -9.22 10.24 -3.76
N ALA A 90 -9.78 9.78 -2.66
CA ALA A 90 -11.16 9.29 -2.59
C ALA A 90 -11.74 9.46 -1.19
N SER A 91 -13.06 9.59 -1.10
CA SER A 91 -13.78 9.65 0.17
C SER A 91 -15.03 8.78 0.12
N HIS A 92 -15.44 8.25 1.27
CA HIS A 92 -16.65 7.43 1.39
C HIS A 92 -17.24 7.58 2.79
N CYS A 93 -18.57 7.48 2.93
CA CYS A 93 -19.22 7.42 4.23
C CYS A 93 -19.66 5.98 4.49
N LEU A 94 -19.24 5.42 5.63
CA LEU A 94 -19.68 4.12 6.11
C LEU A 94 -20.82 4.32 7.12
N ASP A 95 -21.92 3.60 6.95
CA ASP A 95 -22.97 3.53 7.98
C ASP A 95 -22.75 2.31 8.88
N LEU A 96 -22.42 2.58 10.15
CA LEU A 96 -22.19 1.59 11.19
C LEU A 96 -23.32 1.56 12.23
N SER A 97 -24.44 2.21 11.96
CA SER A 97 -25.60 2.26 12.88
C SER A 97 -26.10 0.87 13.26
N ALA A 98 -26.19 -0.04 12.29
CA ALA A 98 -26.67 -1.40 12.49
C ALA A 98 -25.62 -2.37 13.08
N SER A 99 -24.32 -2.04 12.94
CA SER A 99 -23.23 -2.90 13.43
C SER A 99 -22.03 -2.04 13.87
N PRO A 100 -22.09 -1.48 15.10
CA PRO A 100 -20.95 -0.81 15.71
C PRO A 100 -19.71 -1.68 15.70
N LEU A 101 -18.56 -1.04 15.63
CA LEU A 101 -17.26 -1.70 15.51
C LEU A 101 -16.36 -1.28 16.66
N ALA A 102 -15.70 -2.24 17.29
CA ALA A 102 -14.63 -1.97 18.23
C ALA A 102 -13.27 -2.10 17.52
N ASP A 103 -12.47 -1.03 17.58
CA ASP A 103 -11.07 -1.05 17.15
C ASP A 103 -10.17 -1.05 18.41
N PRO A 104 -9.56 -2.19 18.76
CA PRO A 104 -8.72 -2.31 19.94
C PRO A 104 -7.40 -1.55 19.85
N GLU A 105 -6.97 -1.15 18.66
CA GLU A 105 -5.68 -0.47 18.45
C GLU A 105 -5.86 0.96 17.92
N ALA A 106 -7.07 1.51 17.98
CA ALA A 106 -7.37 2.87 17.51
C ALA A 106 -6.41 3.93 18.09
N ALA A 107 -6.01 3.80 19.36
CA ALA A 107 -5.05 4.71 19.98
C ALA A 107 -3.63 4.57 19.41
N ALA A 108 -3.20 3.34 19.09
CA ALA A 108 -1.88 3.06 18.50
C ALA A 108 -1.81 3.53 17.04
N PHE A 109 -2.95 3.56 16.34
CA PHE A 109 -3.08 4.04 14.97
C PHE A 109 -3.81 5.39 14.90
N ALA A 110 -3.68 6.23 15.92
CA ALA A 110 -4.22 7.58 15.88
C ALA A 110 -3.54 8.38 14.76
N SER A 111 -4.33 8.84 13.78
CA SER A 111 -3.80 9.46 12.57
C SER A 111 -3.01 10.73 12.90
N PRO A 112 -1.85 10.98 12.25
CA PRO A 112 -1.08 12.21 12.44
C PRO A 112 -1.84 13.46 11.98
N ARG A 113 -2.94 13.30 11.22
CA ARG A 113 -3.86 14.39 10.86
C ARG A 113 -4.73 14.87 12.03
N GLY A 114 -4.74 14.15 13.16
CA GLY A 114 -5.51 14.51 14.34
C GLY A 114 -7.03 14.42 14.11
N GLY A 115 -7.80 15.17 14.91
CA GLY A 115 -9.26 15.25 14.76
C GLY A 115 -10.02 13.96 15.11
N GLY A 116 -9.43 13.11 15.96
CA GLY A 116 -10.04 11.81 16.32
C GLY A 116 -10.00 10.76 15.22
N ARG A 117 -9.22 11.01 14.15
CA ARG A 117 -9.06 10.08 13.03
C ARG A 117 -8.16 8.91 13.42
N VAL A 118 -8.40 7.76 12.78
CA VAL A 118 -7.55 6.58 12.89
C VAL A 118 -7.07 6.12 11.52
N THR A 119 -5.81 5.73 11.44
CA THR A 119 -5.20 5.12 10.25
C THR A 119 -5.66 3.66 10.17
N ALA A 120 -6.42 3.33 9.14
CA ALA A 120 -7.09 2.04 9.00
C ALA A 120 -6.50 1.14 7.91
N GLY A 121 -5.65 1.68 7.04
CA GLY A 121 -5.06 0.93 5.94
C GLY A 121 -4.14 1.79 5.09
N PHE A 122 -3.50 1.15 4.13
CA PHE A 122 -2.58 1.80 3.21
C PHE A 122 -2.58 1.13 1.84
N VAL A 123 -2.04 1.85 0.86
CA VAL A 123 -1.66 1.32 -0.46
C VAL A 123 -0.26 1.81 -0.81
N ILE A 124 0.60 0.92 -1.32
CA ILE A 124 1.86 1.30 -1.97
C ILE A 124 1.77 0.91 -3.45
N CYS A 125 2.06 1.87 -4.33
CA CYS A 125 2.11 1.65 -5.76
C CYS A 125 3.25 2.43 -6.41
N PHE A 126 3.66 2.01 -7.60
CA PHE A 126 4.72 2.64 -8.37
C PHE A 126 4.50 2.47 -9.88
N PRO A 127 5.08 3.33 -10.73
CA PRO A 127 4.91 3.21 -12.17
C PRO A 127 5.57 1.94 -12.72
N ASN A 128 4.88 1.28 -13.64
CA ASN A 128 5.45 0.24 -14.50
C ASN A 128 5.26 0.62 -15.97
N TYR A 129 5.66 -0.25 -16.90
CA TYR A 129 5.54 0.01 -18.33
C TYR A 129 5.05 -1.21 -19.10
N SER A 130 4.15 -0.99 -20.07
CA SER A 130 3.73 -2.00 -21.03
C SER A 130 4.40 -1.72 -22.37
N THR A 131 5.29 -2.61 -22.80
CA THR A 131 5.93 -2.53 -24.12
C THR A 131 4.96 -2.78 -25.25
N PHE A 132 3.93 -3.61 -25.05
CA PHE A 132 2.91 -3.88 -26.07
C PHE A 132 1.94 -2.72 -26.25
N LEU A 133 1.58 -2.02 -25.18
CA LEU A 133 0.74 -0.82 -25.27
C LEU A 133 1.56 0.45 -25.54
N SER A 134 2.88 0.40 -25.38
CA SER A 134 3.77 1.56 -25.38
C SER A 134 3.30 2.65 -24.39
N LYS A 135 2.82 2.22 -23.21
CA LYS A 135 2.21 3.12 -22.20
C LYS A 135 2.73 2.81 -20.80
N PRO A 136 2.88 3.83 -19.93
CA PRO A 136 3.06 3.61 -18.51
C PRO A 136 1.82 2.92 -17.90
N GLY A 137 2.03 2.27 -16.77
CA GLY A 137 1.00 1.69 -15.91
C GLY A 137 1.32 1.95 -14.44
N LEU A 138 0.47 1.43 -13.55
CA LEU A 138 0.80 1.33 -12.12
C LEU A 138 0.92 -0.13 -11.72
N TYR A 139 1.89 -0.42 -10.87
CA TYR A 139 1.94 -1.66 -10.13
C TYR A 139 1.56 -1.35 -8.67
N VAL A 140 0.56 -2.06 -8.14
CA VAL A 140 0.21 -2.00 -6.71
C VAL A 140 0.99 -3.10 -6.02
N GLU A 141 1.96 -2.71 -5.18
CA GLU A 141 2.75 -3.64 -4.38
C GLU A 141 1.89 -4.21 -3.26
N ASP A 142 1.33 -3.30 -2.45
CA ASP A 142 0.62 -3.64 -1.23
C ASP A 142 -0.70 -2.89 -1.16
N ILE A 143 -1.73 -3.60 -0.71
CA ILE A 143 -3.02 -3.03 -0.33
C ILE A 143 -3.51 -3.75 0.93
N PHE A 144 -3.65 -2.99 2.02
CA PHE A 144 -3.98 -3.57 3.31
C PHE A 144 -4.99 -2.73 4.07
N VAL A 145 -5.94 -3.41 4.71
CA VAL A 145 -6.90 -2.85 5.66
C VAL A 145 -6.75 -3.60 6.97
N ARG A 146 -6.63 -2.87 8.08
CA ARG A 146 -6.56 -3.42 9.43
C ARG A 146 -7.78 -4.29 9.74
N ALA A 147 -7.58 -5.34 10.52
CA ALA A 147 -8.58 -6.40 10.72
C ALA A 147 -9.98 -5.92 11.12
N PRO A 148 -10.17 -4.97 12.06
CA PRO A 148 -11.51 -4.49 12.43
C PRO A 148 -12.28 -3.95 11.23
N TRP A 149 -11.61 -3.20 10.34
CA TRP A 149 -12.22 -2.43 9.28
C TRP A 149 -12.47 -3.20 7.98
N ARG A 150 -12.12 -4.50 7.94
CA ARG A 150 -12.30 -5.35 6.74
C ARG A 150 -13.77 -5.61 6.43
N ARG A 151 -14.03 -6.08 5.21
CA ARG A 151 -15.38 -6.47 4.71
C ARG A 151 -16.40 -5.32 4.66
N ARG A 152 -15.92 -4.08 4.60
CA ARG A 152 -16.73 -2.85 4.55
C ARG A 152 -16.54 -2.04 3.26
N GLY A 153 -16.11 -2.70 2.18
CA GLY A 153 -15.86 -2.05 0.89
C GLY A 153 -14.59 -1.17 0.82
N LEU A 154 -13.86 -0.97 1.92
CA LEU A 154 -12.67 -0.12 1.96
C LEU A 154 -11.56 -0.58 1.01
N GLY A 155 -11.28 -1.89 0.92
CA GLY A 155 -10.31 -2.41 -0.05
C GLY A 155 -10.70 -2.11 -1.51
N ARG A 156 -12.00 -2.20 -1.83
CA ARG A 156 -12.54 -1.82 -3.14
C ARG A 156 -12.38 -0.33 -3.39
N MET A 157 -12.74 0.50 -2.42
CA MET A 157 -12.59 1.95 -2.52
C MET A 157 -11.13 2.34 -2.81
N MET A 158 -10.18 1.73 -2.09
CA MET A 158 -8.75 1.98 -2.29
C MET A 158 -8.25 1.54 -3.67
N LEU A 159 -8.54 0.30 -4.08
CA LEU A 159 -8.05 -0.21 -5.37
C LEU A 159 -8.70 0.52 -6.56
N SER A 160 -10.02 0.79 -6.47
CA SER A 160 -10.73 1.59 -7.47
C SER A 160 -10.18 3.02 -7.59
N ALA A 161 -9.75 3.61 -6.49
CA ALA A 161 -9.14 4.95 -6.50
C ALA A 161 -7.80 4.96 -7.25
N VAL A 162 -6.95 3.94 -7.05
CA VAL A 162 -5.70 3.80 -7.80
C VAL A 162 -5.97 3.53 -9.28
N ALA A 163 -6.91 2.64 -9.60
CA ALA A 163 -7.31 2.37 -10.98
C ALA A 163 -7.89 3.60 -11.68
N GLY A 164 -8.73 4.37 -10.98
CA GLY A 164 -9.28 5.62 -11.47
C GLY A 164 -8.19 6.65 -11.76
N LYS A 165 -7.18 6.75 -10.89
CA LYS A 165 -6.06 7.66 -11.12
C LYS A 165 -5.19 7.25 -12.30
N ALA A 166 -4.93 5.95 -12.48
CA ALA A 166 -4.23 5.45 -13.66
C ALA A 166 -4.99 5.80 -14.95
N ALA A 167 -6.32 5.60 -14.96
CA ALA A 167 -7.17 5.93 -16.10
C ALA A 167 -7.18 7.43 -16.40
N GLU A 168 -7.28 8.29 -15.38
CA GLU A 168 -7.19 9.76 -15.50
C GLU A 168 -5.85 10.18 -16.15
N LEU A 169 -4.75 9.51 -15.78
CA LEU A 169 -3.41 9.76 -16.31
C LEU A 169 -3.15 9.11 -17.69
N GLY A 170 -4.15 8.46 -18.29
CA GLY A 170 -4.04 7.81 -19.60
C GLY A 170 -3.11 6.57 -19.61
N MET A 171 -2.86 5.98 -18.45
CA MET A 171 -2.03 4.79 -18.29
C MET A 171 -2.70 3.56 -18.90
N GLY A 172 -1.89 2.62 -19.38
CA GLY A 172 -2.37 1.46 -20.13
C GLY A 172 -2.94 0.34 -19.27
N ARG A 173 -2.50 0.22 -18.01
CA ARG A 173 -2.91 -0.87 -17.09
C ARG A 173 -2.58 -0.55 -15.63
N VAL A 174 -3.26 -1.26 -14.73
CA VAL A 174 -2.87 -1.41 -13.33
C VAL A 174 -2.69 -2.90 -13.06
N GLU A 175 -1.58 -3.26 -12.42
CA GLU A 175 -1.21 -4.66 -12.16
C GLU A 175 -0.87 -4.87 -10.68
N TRP A 176 -1.14 -6.07 -10.18
CA TRP A 176 -0.77 -6.54 -8.84
C TRP A 176 -0.74 -8.07 -8.85
N CYS A 177 -0.17 -8.65 -7.80
CA CYS A 177 -0.15 -10.09 -7.63
C CYS A 177 -1.18 -10.55 -6.60
N VAL A 178 -1.68 -11.77 -6.79
CA VAL A 178 -2.56 -12.46 -5.85
C VAL A 178 -2.07 -13.89 -5.71
N LEU A 179 -2.15 -14.44 -4.50
CA LEU A 179 -1.84 -15.84 -4.24
C LEU A 179 -2.93 -16.73 -4.87
N ASP A 180 -2.51 -17.79 -5.55
CA ASP A 180 -3.38 -18.68 -6.33
C ASP A 180 -4.49 -19.35 -5.49
N TRP A 181 -4.23 -19.58 -4.21
CA TRP A 181 -5.18 -20.14 -3.26
C TRP A 181 -6.21 -19.13 -2.75
N ASN A 182 -6.00 -17.82 -2.93
CA ASN A 182 -6.87 -16.79 -2.37
C ASN A 182 -8.09 -16.52 -3.28
N LYS A 183 -8.96 -17.53 -3.40
CA LYS A 183 -10.15 -17.47 -4.26
C LYS A 183 -11.04 -16.26 -3.96
N ASN A 184 -11.17 -15.86 -2.70
CA ASN A 184 -11.97 -14.69 -2.34
C ASN A 184 -11.40 -13.39 -2.92
N ALA A 185 -10.07 -13.24 -2.95
CA ALA A 185 -9.43 -12.09 -3.57
C ALA A 185 -9.51 -12.16 -5.09
N ILE A 186 -9.32 -13.35 -5.68
CA ILE A 186 -9.47 -13.59 -7.12
C ILE A 186 -10.88 -13.20 -7.59
N ASP A 187 -11.93 -13.76 -6.99
CA ASP A 187 -13.33 -13.48 -7.34
C ASP A 187 -13.65 -11.99 -7.18
N PHE A 188 -13.05 -11.34 -6.17
CA PHE A 188 -13.18 -9.91 -5.96
C PHE A 188 -12.52 -9.08 -7.09
N TYR A 189 -11.30 -9.42 -7.49
CA TYR A 189 -10.57 -8.73 -8.56
C TYR A 189 -11.22 -8.96 -9.93
N GLU A 190 -11.65 -10.17 -10.24
CA GLU A 190 -12.41 -10.48 -11.46
C GLU A 190 -13.75 -9.73 -11.48
N GLY A 191 -14.45 -9.66 -10.35
CA GLY A 191 -15.65 -8.83 -10.20
C GLY A 191 -15.42 -7.32 -10.34
N MET A 192 -14.16 -6.85 -10.31
CA MET A 192 -13.79 -5.47 -10.67
C MET A 192 -13.45 -5.31 -12.16
N GLY A 193 -13.37 -6.40 -12.92
CA GLY A 193 -12.95 -6.43 -14.32
C GLY A 193 -11.45 -6.69 -14.52
N ALA A 194 -10.72 -7.10 -13.48
CA ALA A 194 -9.34 -7.54 -13.63
C ALA A 194 -9.29 -8.94 -14.26
N GLU A 195 -8.32 -9.17 -15.15
CA GLU A 195 -8.01 -10.50 -15.67
C GLU A 195 -6.87 -11.12 -14.85
N VAL A 196 -7.09 -12.31 -14.29
CA VAL A 196 -6.01 -13.08 -13.66
C VAL A 196 -5.27 -13.86 -14.73
N LEU A 197 -3.94 -13.72 -14.79
CA LEU A 197 -3.09 -14.34 -15.81
C LEU A 197 -2.37 -15.59 -15.26
N PRO A 198 -2.99 -16.78 -15.24
CA PRO A 198 -2.47 -17.96 -14.54
C PRO A 198 -1.22 -18.58 -15.20
N GLN A 199 -0.91 -18.21 -16.44
CA GLN A 199 0.30 -18.70 -17.15
C GLN A 199 1.53 -17.83 -16.85
N TRP A 200 1.33 -16.66 -16.25
CA TRP A 200 2.41 -15.76 -15.91
C TRP A 200 2.92 -16.13 -14.51
N ARG A 201 4.24 -16.11 -14.34
CA ARG A 201 4.91 -16.49 -13.10
C ARG A 201 5.80 -15.33 -12.65
N ILE A 202 5.79 -15.05 -11.36
CA ILE A 202 6.74 -14.12 -10.76
C ILE A 202 8.10 -14.82 -10.69
N CYS A 203 9.10 -14.26 -11.38
CA CYS A 203 10.48 -14.66 -11.22
C CYS A 203 11.15 -13.72 -10.22
N ARG A 204 11.63 -14.25 -9.09
CA ARG A 204 12.25 -13.47 -8.02
C ARG A 204 13.70 -13.90 -7.80
N LEU A 205 14.62 -12.94 -7.89
CA LEU A 205 16.04 -13.10 -7.57
C LEU A 205 16.39 -12.12 -6.44
N THR A 206 16.76 -12.64 -5.26
CA THR A 206 16.96 -11.84 -4.04
C THR A 206 18.17 -12.31 -3.23
N GLY A 207 18.60 -11.49 -2.27
CA GLY A 207 19.69 -11.81 -1.33
C GLY A 207 21.00 -12.19 -2.02
N ALA A 208 21.70 -13.18 -1.48
CA ALA A 208 22.99 -13.63 -2.01
C ALA A 208 22.96 -14.04 -3.49
N ALA A 209 21.82 -14.55 -3.99
CA ALA A 209 21.69 -14.91 -5.40
C ALA A 209 21.68 -13.67 -6.32
N LEU A 210 21.06 -12.58 -5.86
CA LEU A 210 21.11 -11.28 -6.54
C LEU A 210 22.49 -10.61 -6.37
N ASP A 211 23.06 -10.68 -5.16
CA ASP A 211 24.33 -10.03 -4.84
C ASP A 211 25.51 -10.54 -5.68
N LYS A 212 25.45 -11.80 -6.18
CA LYS A 212 26.45 -12.35 -7.12
C LYS A 212 26.63 -11.53 -8.40
N TYR A 213 25.68 -10.68 -8.75
CA TYR A 213 25.74 -9.81 -9.92
C TYR A 213 26.26 -8.40 -9.61
N LYS A 214 26.60 -8.09 -8.35
CA LYS A 214 27.38 -6.90 -8.01
C LYS A 214 28.80 -7.15 -8.56
N GLY A 215 29.17 -6.42 -9.60
CA GLY A 215 30.31 -6.77 -10.45
C GLY A 215 31.61 -7.10 -9.70
N ASN A 216 32.24 -8.23 -10.06
CA ASN A 216 33.68 -8.41 -9.86
C ASN A 216 34.41 -7.46 -10.81
N GLN A 217 34.68 -6.23 -10.39
CA GLN A 217 35.81 -5.49 -10.94
C GLN A 217 37.07 -6.02 -10.26
N GLU A 218 37.52 -7.21 -10.66
CA GLU A 218 38.92 -7.56 -10.50
C GLU A 218 39.70 -6.87 -11.63
N GLU A 219 40.61 -6.00 -11.22
CA GLU A 219 41.60 -5.33 -12.04
C GLU A 219 42.45 -6.36 -12.81
N GLY A 220 42.05 -6.67 -14.03
CA GLY A 220 42.92 -7.29 -15.02
C GLY A 220 43.79 -6.22 -15.69
N GLY A 221 45.02 -6.01 -15.20
CA GLY A 221 46.04 -5.35 -16.04
C GLY A 221 47.18 -4.60 -15.36
N GLY A 222 47.73 -5.09 -14.25
CA GLY A 222 49.08 -4.70 -13.84
C GLY A 222 50.14 -5.24 -14.79
N SER A 223 50.72 -4.34 -15.59
CA SER A 223 52.09 -4.30 -16.12
C SER A 223 52.80 -5.63 -16.44
N LYS A 224 53.16 -5.82 -17.72
CA LYS A 224 54.52 -6.19 -18.09
C LYS A 224 55.06 -5.20 -19.12
N ALA A 225 55.99 -4.37 -18.66
CA ALA A 225 57.03 -3.77 -19.49
C ALA A 225 58.16 -4.77 -19.75
N ALA A 226 59.01 -4.44 -20.74
CA ALA A 226 60.16 -5.16 -21.31
C ALA A 226 59.75 -6.21 -22.36
N GLU A 227 60.21 -6.16 -23.61
CA GLU A 227 61.44 -5.60 -24.20
C GLU A 227 61.19 -5.26 -25.68
#